data_AF-A0AAW9LDV0-F1
#
_entry.id   AF-A0AAW9LDV0-F1
#
_cell.length_a   1.000
_cell.length_b   1.000
_cell.length_c   1.000
_cell.angle_alpha   90.00
_cell.angle_beta   90.00
_cell.angle_gamma   90.00
#
_symmetry.space_group_name_H-M   'P 1'
#
loop_
_entity.id
_entity.type
_entity.pdbx_description
1 polymer ?
#
loop_
_entity_poly.entity_id
_entity_poly.type
_entity_poly.pdbx_seq_one_letter_code
_entity_poly.pdbx_strand_id
1 'polypeptide(L)' 'MAGYYDYVLGMIPIALAGITVLLAGFGFSLTTAVPLASVVSVALIGHAMFVSPPTDDDSAATTKSATSADIQVAD' A
#
# COMPACT_ATOMS: atom_id res chain seq x y z
N MET A 1 10.18 -5.13 13.63
CA MET A 1 10.89 -4.98 12.33
C MET A 1 9.82 -4.68 11.31
N ALA A 2 10.01 -3.70 10.41
CA ALA A 2 9.07 -3.52 9.30
C ALA A 2 9.10 -4.79 8.43
N GLY A 3 7.94 -5.36 8.15
CA GLY A 3 7.78 -6.55 7.32
C GLY A 3 7.77 -6.23 5.83
N TYR A 4 7.76 -7.26 4.99
CA TYR A 4 7.66 -7.10 3.52
C TYR A 4 6.47 -6.21 3.12
N TYR A 5 5.31 -6.46 3.71
CA TYR A 5 4.09 -5.71 3.41
C TYR A 5 4.12 -4.25 3.88
N ASP A 6 4.88 -3.92 4.94
CA ASP A 6 5.06 -2.52 5.36
C ASP A 6 5.86 -1.72 4.31
N TYR A 7 6.85 -2.36 3.68
CA TYR A 7 7.61 -1.73 2.59
C TYR A 7 6.78 -1.58 1.32
N VAL A 8 6.01 -2.61 0.95
CA VAL A 8 5.06 -2.53 -0.17
C VAL A 8 4.05 -1.41 0.07
N LEU A 9 3.52 -1.31 1.29
CA LEU A 9 2.56 -0.27 1.66
C LEU A 9 3.16 1.13 1.51
N GLY A 10 4.42 1.34 1.88
CA GLY A 10 5.14 2.60 1.65
C GLY A 10 5.45 2.87 0.18
N MET A 11 5.73 1.84 -0.62
CA MET A 11 6.02 1.98 -2.06
C MET A 11 4.81 2.42 -2.88
N ILE A 12 3.58 2.07 -2.49
CA ILE A 12 2.35 2.46 -3.20
C ILE A 12 2.20 3.99 -3.31
N PRO A 13 2.16 4.77 -2.20
CA PRO A 13 2.05 6.22 -2.28
C PRO A 13 3.29 6.86 -2.91
N ILE A 14 4.48 6.28 -2.71
CA ILE A 14 5.72 6.76 -3.32
C ILE A 14 5.68 6.60 -4.84
N ALA A 15 5.23 5.45 -5.34
CA ALA A 15 5.09 5.20 -6.78
C ALA A 15 4.02 6.12 -7.38
N LEU A 16 2.86 6.23 -6.73
CA LEU A 16 1.79 7.12 -7.19
C LEU A 16 2.27 8.58 -7.27
N ALA A 17 2.78 9.12 -6.17
CA ALA A 17 3.21 10.51 -6.10
C ALA A 17 4.45 10.77 -6.98
N GLY A 18 5.46 9.90 -6.91
CA GLY A 18 6.71 10.03 -7.64
C GLY A 18 6.51 10.02 -9.16
N ILE A 19 5.75 9.03 -9.66
CA ILE A 19 5.47 8.93 -11.11
C ILE A 19 4.58 10.10 -11.56
N THR A 20 3.59 10.50 -10.75
CA THR A 20 2.73 11.66 -11.07
C THR A 20 3.54 12.95 -11.16
N VAL A 21 4.39 13.23 -10.17
CA VAL A 21 5.25 14.42 -10.15
C VAL A 21 6.23 14.41 -11.32
N LEU A 22 6.80 13.25 -11.63
CA LEU A 22 7.72 13.08 -12.76
C LEU A 22 7.01 13.38 -14.09
N LEU A 23 5.85 12.79 -14.35
CA LEU A 23 5.06 13.05 -15.57
C LEU A 23 4.58 14.51 -15.66
N ALA A 24 4.14 15.09 -14.55
CA ALA A 24 3.76 16.50 -14.50
C ALA A 24 4.95 17.41 -14.82
N GLY A 25 6.15 17.07 -14.34
CA GLY A 25 7.40 17.76 -14.68
C GLY A 25 7.76 17.69 -16.16
N PHE A 26 7.32 16.64 -16.87
CA PHE A 26 7.44 16.53 -18.33
C PHE A 26 6.31 17.23 -19.10
N GLY A 27 5.37 17.91 -18.41
CA GLY A 27 4.28 18.66 -19.02
C GLY A 27 3.01 17.87 -19.30
N PHE A 28 2.90 16.63 -18.81
CA PHE A 28 1.64 15.88 -18.88
C PHE A 28 0.61 16.46 -17.91
N SER A 29 -0.66 16.51 -18.33
CA SER A 29 -1.77 16.88 -17.44
C SER A 29 -1.92 15.89 -16.29
N LEU A 30 -2.33 16.37 -15.12
CA LEU A 30 -2.67 15.53 -13.96
C LEU A 30 -3.74 14.48 -14.29
N THR A 31 -4.69 14.82 -15.17
CA THR A 31 -5.74 13.88 -15.64
C THR A 31 -5.18 12.71 -16.45
N THR A 32 -3.95 12.79 -16.94
CA THR A 32 -3.23 11.70 -17.62
C THR A 32 -2.19 11.06 -16.70
N ALA A 33 -1.46 11.87 -15.94
CA ALA A 33 -0.40 11.41 -15.06
C ALA A 33 -0.91 10.53 -13.91
N VAL A 34 -2.00 10.94 -13.26
CA VAL A 34 -2.55 10.21 -12.10
C VAL A 34 -3.07 8.82 -12.50
N PRO A 35 -3.87 8.64 -13.58
CA PRO A 35 -4.25 7.31 -14.03
C PRO A 35 -3.08 6.42 -14.44
N LEU A 36 -2.02 6.97 -15.04
CA LEU A 36 -0.84 6.17 -15.40
C LEU A 36 -0.06 5.71 -14.17
N ALA A 37 0.11 6.59 -13.19
CA ALA A 37 0.77 6.25 -11.92
C ALA A 37 -0.05 5.23 -11.09
N SER A 38 -1.39 5.28 -11.18
CA SER A 38 -2.26 4.33 -10.49
C SER A 38 -2.12 2.91 -11.04
N VAL A 39 -1.93 2.73 -12.35
CA VAL A 39 -1.68 1.41 -12.95
C VAL A 39 -0.43 0.75 -12.34
N VAL A 40 0.65 1.50 -12.17
CA VAL A 40 1.88 0.99 -11.54
C VAL A 40 1.64 0.64 -10.07
N SER A 41 0.88 1.48 -9.36
CA SER A 41 0.52 1.24 -7.96
C SER A 41 -0.32 -0.04 -7.80
N VAL A 42 -1.29 -0.26 -8.68
CA VAL A 42 -2.11 -1.49 -8.71
C VAL A 42 -1.26 -2.70 -9.09
N ALA A 43 -0.29 -2.55 -10.00
CA ALA A 43 0.64 -3.62 -10.33
C ALA A 43 1.52 -4.02 -9.12
N LEU A 44 1.95 -3.08 -8.29
CA LEU A 44 2.67 -3.37 -7.04
C LEU A 44 1.78 -4.13 -6.04
N ILE A 45 0.52 -3.72 -5.89
CA ILE A 45 -0.46 -4.42 -5.05
C ILE A 45 -0.63 -5.86 -5.56
N GLY A 46 -0.85 -6.04 -6.87
CA GLY A 46 -0.95 -7.35 -7.49
C GLY A 46 0.32 -8.18 -7.31
N HIS A 47 1.50 -7.61 -7.51
CA HIS A 47 2.76 -8.30 -7.31
C HIS A 47 2.89 -8.81 -5.88
N ALA A 48 2.56 -7.99 -4.87
CA ALA A 48 2.60 -8.41 -3.47
C ALA A 48 1.62 -9.57 -3.18
N MET A 49 0.39 -9.49 -3.69
CA MET A 49 -0.63 -10.52 -3.49
C MET A 49 -0.32 -11.85 -4.19
N PHE A 50 0.34 -11.82 -5.36
CA PHE A 50 0.62 -13.03 -6.15
C PHE A 50 2.01 -13.62 -5.88
N VAL A 51 3.02 -12.81 -5.53
CA VAL A 51 4.40 -13.29 -5.28
C VAL A 51 4.61 -13.65 -3.81
N SER A 52 3.94 -12.97 -2.88
CA SER A 52 4.04 -13.25 -1.45
C SER A 52 2.65 -13.38 -0.86
N PRO A 53 1.83 -14.35 -1.30
CA PRO A 53 0.43 -14.45 -0.92
C PRO A 53 0.23 -14.35 0.59
N PRO A 54 -0.81 -13.63 1.06
CA PRO A 54 -1.09 -13.53 2.49
C PRO A 54 -1.27 -14.92 3.09
N THR A 55 -0.39 -15.30 4.01
CA THR A 55 -0.49 -16.57 4.75
C THR A 55 -1.23 -16.35 6.07
N ASP A 56 -1.81 -17.41 6.63
CA ASP A 56 -2.63 -17.34 7.87
C ASP A 56 -1.91 -16.65 9.05
N ASP A 57 -0.57 -16.72 9.09
CA ASP A 57 0.26 -16.05 10.10
C ASP A 57 0.17 -14.50 10.06
N ASP A 58 -0.04 -13.89 8.89
CA ASP A 58 -0.22 -12.42 8.74
C ASP A 58 -1.61 -11.96 9.20
N SER A 59 -2.62 -12.83 9.08
CA SER A 59 -4.01 -12.54 9.45
C SER A 59 -4.20 -12.49 10.99
N ALA A 60 -3.44 -13.33 11.71
CA ALA A 60 -3.41 -13.34 13.17
C ALA A 60 -2.83 -12.04 13.78
N ALA A 61 -1.89 -11.38 13.10
CA ALA A 61 -1.33 -10.09 13.53
C ALA A 61 -2.34 -8.94 13.41
N THR A 62 -3.14 -8.93 12.35
CA THR A 62 -4.19 -7.92 12.13
C THR A 62 -5.31 -8.00 13.18
N THR A 63 -5.67 -9.21 13.60
CA THR A 63 -6.76 -9.45 14.57
C THR A 63 -6.40 -9.00 15.99
N LYS A 64 -5.13 -9.13 16.41
CA LYS A 64 -4.66 -8.65 17.72
C LYS A 64 -4.74 -7.14 17.90
N SER A 65 -4.59 -6.37 16.82
CA SER A 65 -4.73 -4.91 16.85
C SER A 65 -6.18 -4.45 17.01
N ALA A 66 -7.15 -5.22 16.49
CA ALA A 66 -8.57 -4.91 16.65
C ALA A 66 -9.14 -5.33 18.02
N THR A 67 -8.68 -6.44 18.60
CA THR A 67 -9.18 -6.91 19.91
C THR A 67 -8.67 -6.09 21.10
N SER A 68 -7.54 -5.39 20.96
CA SER A 68 -6.96 -4.60 22.06
C SER A 68 -7.66 -3.25 22.26
N ALA A 69 -8.39 -2.75 21.25
CA ALA A 69 -9.13 -1.49 21.33
C ALA A 69 -10.50 -1.62 22.02
N ASP A 70 -11.06 -2.83 22.08
CA ASP A 70 -12.39 -3.09 22.65
C ASP A 70 -12.34 -3.44 24.15
N ILE A 71 -11.21 -3.97 24.64
CA ILE A 71 -11.08 -4.47 26.03
C ILE A 71 -10.70 -3.36 27.04
N GLN A 72 -10.28 -2.16 26.58
CA GLN A 72 -9.82 -1.08 27.47
C GLN A 72 -10.89 -0.04 27.84
N VAL A 73 -12.16 -0.29 27.52
CA VAL A 73 -13.31 0.56 27.89
C VAL A 73 -14.03 0.07 29.16
N ALA A 74 -13.53 -0.98 29.80
CA ALA A 74 -14.10 -1.55 31.02
C ALA A 74 -13.13 -1.43 32.22
N ASP A 75 -12.91 -0.21 32.70
CA ASP A 75 -12.59 0.11 34.11
C ASP A 75 -13.07 1.53 34.45
#